data_AF-G3I0G4-F1
#
_entry.id   AF-G3I0G4-F1
#
_cell.length_a   1.000
_cell.length_b   1.000
_cell.length_c   1.000
_cell.angle_alpha   90.00
_cell.angle_beta   90.00
_cell.angle_gamma   90.00
#
_symmetry.space_group_name_H-M   'P 1'
#
loop_
_entity.id
_entity.type
_entity.pdbx_description
1 polymer ?
#
loop_
_entity_poly.entity_id
_entity_poly.type
_entity_poly.pdbx_seq_one_letter_code
_entity_poly.pdbx_strand_id
1 'polypeptide(L)'
;MKIKSLEEIYLFSLPIKESEIIDFFLGASLKDEVLKIMPVQKQTRAGQRTRFKAFVAIGDYSGHVGLGVKCSKEVATAIRGAIILAKLSIVPVRRGYWGNKIGKPHTVPCKVTGRCGSVLVRLIPALGQLCQGHL
;
A
#
# COMPACT_ATOMS: atom_id res chain seq x y z
N MET A 1 14.42 -7.19 -23.23
CA MET A 1 13.30 -6.61 -22.44
C MET A 1 13.16 -5.14 -22.80
N LYS A 2 11.95 -4.68 -23.14
CA LYS A 2 11.71 -3.29 -23.59
C LYS A 2 11.53 -2.30 -22.44
N ILE A 3 11.10 -2.77 -21.27
CA ILE A 3 10.95 -1.99 -20.03
C ILE A 3 11.90 -2.59 -19.01
N LYS A 4 12.71 -1.76 -18.36
CA LYS A 4 13.76 -2.22 -17.43
C LYS A 4 13.35 -2.10 -15.96
N SER A 5 12.51 -1.13 -15.62
CA SER A 5 12.12 -0.86 -14.24
C SER A 5 10.65 -0.50 -14.10
N LEU A 6 10.11 -0.68 -12.89
CA LEU A 6 8.75 -0.26 -12.54
C LEU A 6 8.60 1.28 -12.57
N GLU A 7 9.70 2.02 -12.40
CA GLU A 7 9.70 3.49 -12.45
C GLU A 7 9.34 4.05 -13.83
N GLU A 8 9.71 3.36 -14.91
CA GLU A 8 9.32 3.73 -16.28
C GLU A 8 7.80 3.69 -16.44
N ILE A 9 7.14 2.70 -15.84
CA ILE A 9 5.67 2.55 -15.87
C ILE A 9 5.00 3.73 -15.16
N TYR A 10 5.54 4.14 -14.00
CA TYR A 10 5.04 5.31 -13.28
C TYR A 10 5.30 6.62 -14.03
N LEU A 11 6.45 6.78 -14.67
CA LEU A 11 6.80 7.98 -15.43
C LEU A 11 5.80 8.23 -16.57
N PHE A 12 5.42 7.18 -17.30
CA PHE A 12 4.43 7.25 -18.37
C PHE A 12 2.97 7.11 -17.89
N SER A 13 2.76 7.00 -16.57
CA SER A 13 1.43 6.84 -15.96
C SER A 13 0.61 5.71 -16.58
N LEU A 14 1.27 4.60 -16.94
CA LEU A 14 0.61 3.46 -17.56
C LEU A 14 -0.17 2.66 -16.51
N PRO A 15 -1.44 2.31 -16.76
CA PRO A 15 -2.24 1.56 -15.80
C PRO A 15 -1.78 0.10 -15.74
N ILE A 16 -1.47 -0.39 -14.54
CA ILE A 16 -1.14 -1.80 -14.28
C ILE A 16 -2.45 -2.58 -14.13
N LYS A 17 -2.68 -3.54 -15.04
CA LYS A 17 -3.90 -4.39 -15.05
C LYS A 17 -3.64 -5.84 -14.64
N GLU A 18 -2.37 -6.24 -14.59
CA GLU A 18 -1.93 -7.60 -14.27
C GLU A 18 -1.03 -7.55 -13.04
N SER A 19 -1.28 -8.43 -12.07
CA SER A 19 -0.49 -8.49 -10.82
C SER A 19 0.91 -9.08 -11.04
N GLU A 20 1.03 -9.90 -12.08
CA GLU A 20 2.23 -10.62 -12.49
C GLU A 20 3.35 -9.66 -12.89
N ILE A 21 3.00 -8.48 -13.44
CA ILE A 21 3.96 -7.42 -13.75
C ILE A 21 4.71 -7.00 -12.49
N ILE A 22 4.01 -6.86 -11.38
CA ILE A 22 4.59 -6.42 -10.10
C ILE A 22 5.38 -7.54 -9.46
N ASP A 23 4.91 -8.79 -9.58
CA ASP A 23 5.65 -9.95 -9.11
C ASP A 23 6.97 -10.14 -9.87
N PHE A 24 6.97 -9.84 -11.17
CA PHE A 24 8.18 -9.85 -11.98
C PHE A 24 9.23 -8.82 -11.50
N PHE A 25 8.80 -7.61 -11.13
CA PHE A 25 9.72 -6.55 -10.70
C PHE A 25 10.12 -6.61 -9.21
N LEU A 26 9.17 -6.93 -8.33
CA LEU A 26 9.31 -6.77 -6.87
C LEU A 26 9.02 -8.05 -6.07
N GLY A 27 8.69 -9.17 -6.73
CA GLY A 27 8.09 -10.35 -6.09
C GLY A 27 8.84 -10.93 -4.88
N ALA A 28 10.17 -10.85 -4.85
CA ALA A 28 10.97 -11.37 -3.74
C ALA A 28 10.99 -10.46 -2.50
N SER A 29 10.67 -9.17 -2.65
CA SER A 29 10.78 -8.15 -1.59
C SER A 29 9.43 -7.68 -1.05
N LEU A 30 8.33 -8.03 -1.71
CA LEU A 30 7.00 -7.67 -1.26
C LEU A 30 6.61 -8.51 -0.04
N LYS A 31 6.21 -7.83 1.02
CA LYS A 31 5.50 -8.45 2.15
C LYS A 31 4.05 -8.00 2.14
N ASP A 32 3.16 -8.94 2.39
CA ASP A 32 1.75 -8.70 2.62
C ASP A 32 1.40 -8.78 4.11
N GLU A 33 0.61 -7.82 4.58
CA GLU A 33 0.08 -7.80 5.94
C GLU A 33 -1.44 -7.66 5.91
N VAL A 34 -2.14 -8.59 6.56
CA VAL A 34 -3.59 -8.53 6.73
C VAL A 34 -3.91 -7.61 7.90
N LEU A 35 -4.52 -6.46 7.62
CA LEU A 35 -4.81 -5.45 8.64
C LEU A 35 -6.01 -5.84 9.50
N LYS A 36 -7.14 -6.11 8.86
CA LYS A 36 -8.39 -6.46 9.54
C LYS A 36 -9.30 -7.24 8.61
N ILE A 37 -10.01 -8.21 9.20
CA ILE A 37 -11.09 -8.94 8.55
C ILE A 37 -12.40 -8.47 9.21
N MET A 38 -13.35 -8.02 8.39
CA MET A 38 -14.65 -7.53 8.86
C MET A 38 -15.78 -8.39 8.26
N PRO A 39 -16.64 -9.01 9.07
CA PRO A 39 -17.86 -9.62 8.56
C PRO A 39 -18.85 -8.52 8.14
N VAL A 40 -19.39 -8.63 6.93
CA VAL A 40 -20.45 -7.78 6.41
C VAL A 40 -21.67 -8.63 6.13
N GLN A 41 -22.82 -8.22 6.64
CA GLN A 41 -24.06 -9.00 6.58
C GLN A 41 -25.10 -8.26 5.76
N LYS A 42 -25.77 -8.97 4.84
CA LYS A 42 -26.91 -8.46 4.08
C LYS A 42 -28.14 -9.29 4.42
N GLN A 43 -29.18 -8.63 4.92
CA GLN A 43 -30.44 -9.30 5.20
C GLN A 43 -31.14 -9.68 3.89
N THR A 44 -31.66 -10.91 3.85
CA THR A 44 -32.47 -11.44 2.74
C THR A 44 -33.74 -12.10 3.28
N ARG A 45 -34.68 -12.46 2.40
CA ARG A 45 -35.92 -13.16 2.78
C ARG A 45 -35.65 -14.51 3.45
N ALA A 46 -34.55 -15.17 3.07
CA ALA A 46 -34.12 -16.45 3.63
C ALA A 46 -33.12 -16.30 4.81
N GLY A 47 -33.07 -15.11 5.43
CA GLY A 47 -32.16 -14.82 6.56
C GLY A 47 -30.94 -13.98 6.18
N GLN A 48 -29.96 -13.93 7.07
CA GLN A 48 -28.75 -13.10 6.92
C GLN A 48 -27.74 -13.79 6.00
N ARG A 49 -27.34 -13.11 4.92
CA ARG A 49 -26.24 -13.55 4.06
C ARG A 49 -24.96 -12.82 4.46
N THR A 50 -24.01 -13.55 5.03
CA THR A 50 -22.73 -13.02 5.48
C THR A 50 -21.67 -13.11 4.37
N ARG A 51 -20.75 -12.15 4.36
CA ARG A 51 -19.50 -12.15 3.58
C ARG A 51 -18.39 -11.59 4.44
N PHE A 52 -17.16 -11.86 4.08
CA PHE A 52 -15.99 -11.31 4.75
C PHE A 52 -15.32 -10.27 3.85
N LYS A 53 -15.07 -9.09 4.40
CA LYS A 53 -14.26 -8.04 3.78
C LYS A 53 -12.88 -8.07 4.40
N ALA A 54 -11.86 -8.29 3.58
CA ALA A 54 -10.46 -8.29 3.98
C ALA A 54 -9.78 -7.00 3.52
N PHE A 55 -8.97 -6.41 4.40
CA PHE A 55 -8.08 -5.30 4.11
C PHE A 55 -6.65 -5.81 4.19
N VAL A 56 -5.90 -5.65 3.11
CA VAL A 56 -4.51 -6.10 3.00
C VAL A 56 -3.64 -4.94 2.55
N ALA A 57 -2.55 -4.70 3.25
CA ALA A 57 -1.50 -3.79 2.84
C ALA A 57 -0.34 -4.61 2.26
N ILE A 58 0.25 -4.12 1.18
CA ILE A 58 1.45 -4.69 0.57
C ILE A 58 2.51 -3.60 0.53
N GLY A 59 3.77 -3.96 0.76
CA GLY A 59 4.88 -3.06 0.50
C GLY A 59 6.22 -3.76 0.43
N ASP A 60 7.12 -3.17 -0.32
CA ASP A 60 8.56 -3.36 -0.16
C ASP A 60 9.04 -2.22 0.75
N TYR A 61 9.80 -2.54 1.80
CA TYR A 61 10.38 -1.55 2.71
C TYR A 61 11.31 -0.53 1.99
N SER A 62 11.40 -0.58 0.66
CA SER A 62 12.09 0.32 -0.25
C SER A 62 11.19 1.33 -0.98
N GLY A 63 9.93 1.51 -0.58
CA GLY A 63 9.18 2.72 -0.92
C GLY A 63 8.10 2.53 -1.97
N HIS A 64 7.55 1.32 -2.09
CA HIS A 64 6.27 1.10 -2.73
C HIS A 64 5.27 0.57 -1.69
N VAL A 65 4.05 1.06 -1.77
CA VAL A 65 2.96 0.64 -0.89
C VAL A 65 1.70 0.47 -1.72
N GLY A 66 0.97 -0.61 -1.49
CA GLY A 66 -0.32 -0.92 -2.11
C GLY A 66 -1.35 -1.28 -1.05
N LEU A 67 -2.62 -0.98 -1.33
CA LEU A 67 -3.74 -1.29 -0.44
C LEU A 67 -4.84 -2.00 -1.22
N GLY A 68 -5.17 -3.21 -0.79
CA GLY A 68 -6.19 -4.04 -1.39
C GLY A 68 -7.37 -4.26 -0.46
N VAL A 69 -8.58 -4.14 -1.02
CA VAL A 69 -9.82 -4.40 -0.30
C VAL A 69 -10.69 -5.31 -1.14
N LYS A 70 -10.99 -6.50 -0.64
CA LYS A 70 -11.85 -7.46 -1.33
C LYS A 70 -12.87 -8.06 -0.38
N CYS A 71 -14.05 -8.36 -0.90
CA CYS A 71 -15.08 -9.07 -0.16
C CYS A 71 -15.49 -10.36 -0.88
N SER A 72 -15.51 -11.47 -0.13
CA SER A 72 -15.84 -12.82 -0.63
C SER A 72 -16.68 -13.57 0.41
N LYS A 73 -17.25 -14.72 0.01
CA LYS A 73 -17.98 -15.61 0.95
C LYS A 73 -17.05 -16.29 1.95
N GLU A 74 -15.85 -16.64 1.49
CA GLU A 74 -14.82 -17.30 2.30
C GLU A 74 -13.69 -16.33 2.62
N VAL A 75 -13.07 -16.52 3.78
CA VAL A 75 -11.98 -15.66 4.26
C VAL A 75 -10.73 -15.82 3.39
N ALA A 76 -10.33 -17.06 3.09
CA ALA A 76 -9.13 -17.34 2.30
C ALA A 76 -9.21 -16.71 0.90
N THR A 77 -10.36 -16.79 0.24
CA THR A 77 -10.57 -16.18 -1.09
C THR A 77 -10.64 -14.65 -1.02
N ALA A 78 -11.15 -14.07 0.07
CA ALA A 78 -11.12 -12.63 0.28
C ALA A 78 -9.68 -12.12 0.42
N ILE A 79 -8.84 -12.80 1.22
CA ILE A 79 -7.44 -12.41 1.43
C ILE A 79 -6.65 -12.52 0.13
N ARG A 80 -6.72 -13.66 -0.57
CA ARG A 80 -6.03 -13.86 -1.86
C ARG A 80 -6.44 -12.80 -2.89
N GLY A 81 -7.75 -12.53 -3.01
CA GLY A 81 -8.24 -11.50 -3.92
C GLY A 81 -7.85 -10.07 -3.51
N ALA A 82 -7.71 -9.80 -2.21
CA ALA A 82 -7.23 -8.51 -1.71
C ALA A 82 -5.73 -8.33 -2.00
N ILE A 83 -4.91 -9.38 -1.87
CA ILE A 83 -3.48 -9.34 -2.24
C ILE A 83 -3.31 -8.97 -3.71
N ILE A 84 -4.06 -9.61 -4.62
CA ILE A 84 -4.01 -9.30 -6.06
C ILE A 84 -4.39 -7.83 -6.31
N LEU A 85 -5.46 -7.36 -5.68
CA LEU A 85 -5.91 -5.97 -5.82
C LEU A 85 -4.87 -4.97 -5.26
N ALA A 86 -4.24 -5.31 -4.13
CA ALA A 86 -3.21 -4.49 -3.51
C ALA A 86 -2.01 -4.32 -4.45
N LYS A 87 -1.57 -5.40 -5.11
CA LYS A 87 -0.54 -5.35 -6.14
C LYS A 87 -0.94 -4.37 -7.24
N LEU A 88 -2.10 -4.53 -7.88
CA LEU A 88 -2.55 -3.62 -8.95
C LEU A 88 -2.56 -2.13 -8.55
N SER A 89 -2.80 -1.83 -7.27
CA SER A 89 -2.85 -0.48 -6.70
C SER A 89 -1.54 0.03 -6.09
N ILE A 90 -0.40 -0.60 -6.38
CA ILE A 90 0.87 -0.22 -5.74
C ILE A 90 1.34 1.17 -6.23
N VAL A 91 1.78 2.01 -5.30
CA VAL A 91 2.15 3.40 -5.54
C VAL A 91 3.55 3.66 -4.96
N PRO A 92 4.43 4.39 -5.68
CA PRO A 92 5.72 4.80 -5.16
C PRO A 92 5.57 5.92 -4.10
N VAL A 93 6.25 5.75 -2.98
CA VAL A 93 6.28 6.69 -1.85
C VAL A 93 7.56 7.50 -1.90
N ARG A 94 7.40 8.81 -2.11
CA ARG A 94 8.54 9.74 -2.08
C ARG A 94 8.99 10.01 -0.65
N ARG A 95 10.27 9.76 -0.39
CA ARG A 95 10.95 10.06 0.88
C ARG A 95 11.78 11.33 0.75
N GLY A 96 12.04 11.98 1.88
CA GLY A 96 12.81 13.22 1.98
C GLY A 96 13.57 13.33 3.30
N TYR A 97 14.06 14.54 3.55
CA TYR A 97 14.83 14.92 4.73
C TYR A 97 14.10 16.04 5.46
N TRP A 98 14.26 16.11 6.78
CA TRP A 98 13.66 17.17 7.59
C TRP A 98 14.45 18.50 7.54
N GLY A 99 15.78 18.42 7.43
CA GLY A 99 16.69 19.57 7.39
C GLY A 99 17.94 19.25 6.58
N ASN A 100 19.04 18.90 7.26
CA ASN A 100 20.28 18.53 6.58
C ASN A 100 20.12 17.23 5.76
N LYS A 101 20.70 17.22 4.56
CA LYS A 101 20.68 16.08 3.63
C LYS A 101 21.74 15.04 4.00
N ILE A 102 21.69 14.56 5.25
CA ILE A 102 22.67 13.60 5.78
C ILE A 102 22.06 12.20 5.71
N GLY A 103 22.80 11.26 5.10
CA GLY A 103 22.41 9.85 5.00
C GLY A 103 21.26 9.59 4.02
N LYS A 104 20.50 8.52 4.28
CA LYS A 104 19.35 8.12 3.45
C LYS A 104 18.10 8.95 3.80
N PRO A 105 17.19 9.18 2.84
CA PRO A 105 15.91 9.83 3.11
C PRO A 105 15.11 9.03 4.15
N HIS A 106 14.71 9.70 5.24
CA HIS A 106 14.13 9.06 6.43
C HIS A 106 12.74 9.55 6.80
N THR A 107 12.26 10.65 6.20
CA THR A 107 10.95 11.22 6.54
C THR A 107 10.17 11.62 5.29
N VAL A 108 8.95 12.12 5.48
CA VAL A 108 8.11 12.66 4.39
C VAL A 108 8.67 14.03 3.97
N PRO A 109 8.76 14.36 2.68
CA PRO A 109 9.38 15.61 2.23
C PRO A 109 8.61 16.88 2.64
N CYS A 110 7.29 16.80 2.76
CA CYS A 110 6.43 17.93 3.11
C CYS A 110 5.25 17.45 3.95
N LYS A 111 4.58 18.37 4.64
CA LYS A 111 3.34 18.06 5.37
C LYS A 111 2.26 17.70 4.35
N VAL A 112 1.76 16.47 4.40
CA VAL A 112 0.70 16.00 3.50
C VAL A 112 -0.52 15.56 4.30
N THR A 113 -1.70 15.79 3.74
CA THR A 113 -2.98 15.38 4.34
C THR A 113 -3.74 14.47 3.39
N GLY A 114 -4.10 13.28 3.85
CA GLY A 114 -5.00 12.36 3.17
C GLY A 114 -6.39 12.37 3.83
N ARG A 115 -7.44 12.34 3.02
CA ARG A 115 -8.84 12.28 3.51
C ARG A 115 -9.55 11.07 2.93
N CYS A 116 -10.27 10.34 3.78
CA CYS A 116 -11.20 9.29 3.38
C CYS A 116 -12.47 9.40 4.25
N GLY A 117 -13.58 9.82 3.64
CA GLY A 117 -14.82 10.11 4.38
C GLY A 117 -14.64 11.24 5.41
N SER A 118 -14.94 10.93 6.67
CA SER A 118 -14.75 11.84 7.82
C SER A 118 -13.33 11.80 8.39
N VAL A 119 -12.51 10.84 8.01
CA VAL A 119 -11.16 10.67 8.55
C VAL A 119 -10.17 11.53 7.78
N LEU A 120 -9.35 12.30 8.50
CA LEU A 120 -8.23 13.06 7.98
C LEU A 120 -6.94 12.61 8.66
N VAL A 121 -5.96 12.19 7.86
CA VAL A 121 -4.63 11.78 8.33
C VAL A 121 -3.63 12.81 7.84
N ARG A 122 -2.85 13.39 8.76
CA ARG A 122 -1.79 14.34 8.43
C ARG A 122 -0.43 13.71 8.72
N LEU A 123 0.40 13.59 7.70
CA LEU A 123 1.81 13.21 7.85
C LEU A 123 2.62 14.49 8.00
N ILE A 124 3.43 14.57 9.05
CA ILE A 124 4.30 15.70 9.35
C ILE A 124 5.75 15.20 9.31
N PRO A 125 6.66 15.89 8.60
CA PRO A 125 8.07 15.57 8.61
C PRO A 125 8.65 15.58 10.03
N ALA A 126 9.50 14.60 10.35
CA ALA A 126 10.11 14.42 11.67
C ALA A 126 11.62 14.18 11.56
N LEU A 127 12.34 14.56 12.63
CA LEU A 127 13.78 14.35 12.78
C LEU A 127 14.13 12.86 12.83
N GLY A 128 15.13 12.44 12.03
CA GLY A 128 15.71 11.10 12.11
C GLY A 128 16.68 10.94 13.30
N GLN A 129 16.72 9.74 13.89
CA GLN A 129 17.60 9.41 15.03
C GLN A 129 19.09 9.71 14.78
N LEU A 130 19.57 9.58 13.53
CA LEU A 130 20.96 9.89 13.15
C LEU A 130 21.35 11.36 13.34
N CYS A 131 20.39 12.29 13.35
CA CYS A 131 20.66 13.72 13.59
C CYS A 131 20.76 14.08 15.08
N GLN A 132 20.45 13.15 16.00
CA GLN A 132 20.50 13.42 17.45
C GLN A 132 21.92 13.35 18.05
N GLY A 133 22.88 12.71 17.37
CA GLY A 133 24.25 12.53 17.88
C GLY A 133 25.30 13.54 17.39
N HIS A 134 24.89 14.61 16.71
CA HIS A 134 25.78 15.65 16.15
C HIS A 134 25.40 17.08 16.60
N LEU A 135 24.69 17.20 17.71
CA LEU A 135 24.46 18.43 18.47
C LEU A 135 25.12 18.27 19.84
#